data_AF-A0A2P6PXC2-F1
#
_entry.id   AF-A0A2P6PXC2-F1
#
_cell.length_a   1.000
_cell.length_b   1.000
_cell.length_c   1.000
_cell.angle_alpha   90.00
_cell.angle_beta   90.00
_cell.angle_gamma   90.00
#
_symmetry.space_group_name_H-M   'P 1'
#
loop_
_entity.id
_entity.type
_entity.pdbx_description
1 polymer ?
#
loop_
_entity_poly.entity_id
_entity_poly.type
_entity_poly.pdbx_seq_one_letter_code
_entity_poly.pdbx_strand_id
1 'polypeptide(L)'
;MILCCPLLERFTLTNCDGFSQLKIDAPNLQFLDVFGSFEDFSVVNTLNLAVVSIGFVDSPVPCSSSKLIKFFDDLSCIQALQIKWGFLKYLAAGALREKLPKPCLHLKFLERNVCLDDREDILTALCLLRSSPALEELEILTNDFSTNEANVGTVNSCLDDNRSYSFTQLRHVKIYNISGLEGELDFIQFLLLCSQFSST
;
A
#
# COMPACT_ATOMS: atom_id res chain seq x y z
N MET A 1 7.31 -22.46 6.22
CA MET A 1 6.12 -22.32 7.09
C MET A 1 6.60 -22.09 8.51
N ILE A 2 6.16 -21.01 9.16
CA ILE A 2 6.45 -20.69 10.57
C ILE A 2 5.16 -20.92 11.34
N LEU A 3 5.12 -21.92 12.22
CA LEU A 3 3.93 -22.27 13.00
C LEU A 3 4.17 -22.07 14.49
N CYS A 4 3.17 -21.55 15.19
CA CYS A 4 3.08 -21.48 16.64
C CYS A 4 4.36 -20.94 17.31
N CYS A 5 4.79 -19.74 16.92
CA CYS A 5 5.95 -19.08 17.52
C CYS A 5 5.51 -17.99 18.53
N PRO A 6 5.12 -18.34 19.77
CA PRO A 6 4.52 -17.38 20.71
C PRO A 6 5.50 -16.36 21.28
N LEU A 7 6.81 -16.57 21.17
CA LEU A 7 7.82 -15.62 21.66
C LEU A 7 8.33 -14.67 20.57
N LEU A 8 7.88 -14.86 19.32
CA LEU A 8 8.39 -14.10 18.19
C LEU A 8 7.68 -12.74 18.09
N GLU A 9 8.40 -11.66 18.43
CA GLU A 9 7.88 -10.29 18.37
C GLU A 9 8.28 -9.55 17.09
N ARG A 10 9.41 -9.93 16.48
CA ARG A 10 9.93 -9.31 15.26
C ARG A 10 10.36 -10.40 14.29
N PHE A 11 9.90 -10.30 13.04
CA PHE A 11 10.28 -11.20 11.98
C PHE A 11 10.68 -10.41 10.74
N THR A 12 11.90 -10.67 10.26
CA THR A 12 12.42 -10.06 9.04
C THR A 12 12.89 -11.16 8.11
N LEU A 13 12.43 -11.12 6.87
CA LEU A 13 12.76 -12.05 5.82
C LEU A 13 13.06 -11.26 4.55
N THR A 14 14.29 -11.31 4.07
CA THR A 14 14.74 -10.54 2.90
C THR A 14 15.38 -11.45 1.86
N ASN A 15 15.30 -11.07 0.58
CA ASN A 15 15.83 -11.81 -0.57
C ASN A 15 15.42 -13.30 -0.55
N CYS A 16 14.15 -13.53 -0.22
CA CYS A 16 13.60 -14.86 -0.09
C CYS A 16 13.02 -15.31 -1.43
N ASP A 17 13.83 -16.02 -2.21
CA ASP A 17 13.45 -16.55 -3.52
C ASP A 17 13.28 -18.08 -3.47
N GLY A 18 12.31 -18.60 -4.21
CA GLY A 18 12.08 -20.05 -4.35
C GLY A 18 11.03 -20.65 -3.40
N PHE A 19 10.30 -19.84 -2.63
CA PHE A 19 9.17 -20.30 -1.83
C PHE A 19 7.85 -20.02 -2.56
N SER A 20 7.07 -21.07 -2.84
CA SER A 20 5.71 -20.88 -3.35
C SER A 20 4.78 -20.31 -2.27
N GLN A 21 4.93 -20.72 -1.00
CA GLN A 21 4.02 -20.33 0.08
C GLN A 21 4.76 -19.87 1.34
N LEU A 22 4.37 -18.71 1.86
CA LEU A 22 4.79 -18.19 3.16
C LEU A 22 3.58 -18.03 4.07
N LYS A 23 3.49 -18.90 5.08
CA LYS A 23 2.51 -18.79 6.17
C LYS A 23 3.22 -18.55 7.49
N ILE A 24 2.79 -17.52 8.21
CA ILE A 24 3.32 -17.11 9.50
C ILE A 24 2.19 -17.16 10.53
N ASP A 25 2.37 -17.97 11.57
CA ASP A 25 1.51 -18.05 12.74
C ASP A 25 2.32 -17.70 13.99
N ALA A 26 2.19 -16.44 14.42
CA ALA A 26 2.98 -15.87 15.51
C ALA A 26 2.12 -14.86 16.31
N PRO A 27 1.51 -15.29 17.44
CA PRO A 27 0.50 -14.49 18.14
C PRO A 27 1.00 -13.19 18.77
N ASN A 28 2.30 -13.14 19.10
CA ASN A 28 2.93 -11.96 19.71
C ASN A 28 3.76 -11.15 18.71
N LEU A 29 3.64 -11.43 17.42
CA LEU A 29 4.37 -10.71 16.38
C LEU A 29 3.88 -9.27 16.30
N GLN A 30 4.80 -8.32 16.43
CA GLN A 30 4.55 -6.88 16.40
C GLN A 30 5.12 -6.22 15.15
N PHE A 31 6.22 -6.74 14.62
CA PHE A 31 6.92 -6.21 13.46
C PHE A 31 7.17 -7.30 12.43
N LEU A 32 6.74 -7.05 11.20
CA LEU A 32 6.93 -7.94 10.06
C LEU A 32 7.60 -7.16 8.93
N ASP A 33 8.76 -7.60 8.46
CA ASP A 33 9.41 -7.08 7.25
C ASP A 33 9.68 -8.24 6.30
N VAL A 34 9.01 -8.26 5.15
CA VAL A 34 9.10 -9.36 4.18
C VAL A 34 9.42 -8.80 2.80
N PHE A 35 10.52 -9.26 2.21
CA PHE A 35 10.93 -8.95 0.86
C PHE A 35 11.37 -10.22 0.13
N GLY A 36 10.72 -10.55 -0.99
CA GLY A 36 11.02 -11.75 -1.77
C GLY A 36 9.97 -12.07 -2.83
N SER A 37 10.01 -13.30 -3.36
CA SER A 37 9.04 -13.78 -4.35
C SER A 37 8.21 -14.92 -3.76
N PHE A 38 6.89 -14.73 -3.67
CA PHE A 38 5.94 -15.72 -3.12
C PHE A 38 4.66 -15.83 -3.99
N GLU A 39 4.14 -17.04 -4.19
CA GLU A 39 2.84 -17.25 -4.85
C GLU A 39 1.66 -17.12 -3.88
N ASP A 40 1.88 -17.43 -2.61
CA ASP A 40 0.90 -17.29 -1.54
C ASP A 40 1.55 -16.77 -0.25
N PHE A 41 0.87 -15.83 0.39
CA PHE A 41 1.33 -15.17 1.60
C PHE A 41 0.15 -14.98 2.56
N SER A 42 0.28 -15.51 3.77
CA SER A 42 -0.73 -15.35 4.82
C SER A 42 -0.07 -15.19 6.19
N VAL A 43 -0.64 -14.29 6.99
CA VAL A 43 -0.20 -14.05 8.36
C VAL A 43 -1.44 -14.23 9.23
N VAL A 44 -1.38 -15.20 10.13
CA VAL A 44 -2.52 -15.57 10.99
C VAL A 44 -2.18 -15.31 12.45
N ASN A 45 -3.23 -15.12 13.27
CA ASN A 45 -3.13 -14.80 14.70
C ASN A 45 -2.35 -13.49 14.98
N THR A 46 -2.47 -12.49 14.11
CA THR A 46 -1.68 -11.25 14.10
C THR A 46 -2.25 -10.11 14.92
N LEU A 47 -2.96 -10.39 16.01
CA LEU A 47 -3.66 -9.35 16.78
C LEU A 47 -2.72 -8.24 17.31
N ASN A 48 -1.45 -8.58 17.54
CA ASN A 48 -0.43 -7.65 18.02
C ASN A 48 0.40 -7.00 16.90
N LEU A 49 0.14 -7.36 15.64
CA LEU A 49 0.94 -6.91 14.51
C LEU A 49 0.65 -5.43 14.22
N ALA A 50 1.61 -4.59 14.58
CA ALA A 50 1.48 -3.14 14.49
C ALA A 50 2.20 -2.56 13.27
N VAL A 51 3.33 -3.15 12.87
CA VAL A 51 4.16 -2.64 11.78
C VAL A 51 4.40 -3.72 10.75
N VAL A 52 4.04 -3.40 9.50
CA VAL A 52 4.18 -4.31 8.36
C VAL A 52 4.93 -3.61 7.24
N SER A 53 6.00 -4.24 6.79
CA SER A 53 6.79 -3.84 5.63
C SER A 53 6.82 -5.01 4.66
N ILE A 54 6.36 -4.79 3.44
CA ILE A 54 6.21 -5.85 2.43
C ILE A 54 6.68 -5.36 1.08
N GLY A 55 7.43 -6.18 0.36
CA GLY A 55 7.78 -5.96 -1.03
C GLY A 55 7.95 -7.26 -1.77
N PHE A 56 7.60 -7.25 -3.05
CA PHE A 56 7.63 -8.43 -3.90
C PHE A 56 8.52 -8.18 -5.11
N VAL A 57 9.48 -9.07 -5.32
CA VAL A 57 10.26 -9.07 -6.56
C VAL A 57 9.34 -9.54 -7.69
N ASP A 58 9.35 -8.84 -8.83
CA ASP A 58 8.46 -9.05 -9.97
C ASP A 58 8.20 -10.56 -10.23
N SER A 59 6.98 -11.01 -9.95
CA SER A 59 6.54 -12.34 -10.39
C SER A 59 5.93 -12.22 -11.79
N PRO A 60 6.32 -13.07 -12.74
CA PRO A 60 5.68 -13.16 -14.05
C PRO A 60 4.24 -13.71 -13.99
N VAL A 61 3.77 -14.14 -12.80
CA VAL A 61 2.46 -14.74 -12.61
C VAL A 61 1.50 -13.72 -11.98
N PRO A 62 0.39 -13.37 -12.66
CA PRO A 62 -0.64 -12.52 -12.08
C PRO A 62 -1.26 -13.24 -10.88
N CYS A 63 -0.85 -12.86 -9.67
CA CYS A 63 -1.47 -13.39 -8.46
C CYS A 63 -2.87 -12.79 -8.33
N SER A 64 -3.86 -13.64 -8.07
CA SER A 64 -5.26 -13.23 -8.00
C SER A 64 -5.49 -12.22 -6.87
N SER A 65 -6.13 -11.08 -7.17
CA SER A 65 -6.52 -10.00 -6.25
C SER A 65 -7.19 -10.47 -4.95
N SER A 66 -7.85 -11.63 -4.97
CA SER A 66 -8.51 -12.25 -3.82
C SER A 66 -7.58 -12.61 -2.65
N LYS A 67 -6.28 -12.86 -2.90
CA LYS A 67 -5.31 -13.19 -1.84
C LYS A 67 -4.82 -11.96 -1.09
N LEU A 68 -4.71 -10.82 -1.78
CA LEU A 68 -4.38 -9.54 -1.16
C LEU A 68 -5.51 -8.97 -0.33
N ILE A 69 -6.75 -9.14 -0.78
CA ILE A 69 -7.92 -8.77 0.01
C ILE A 69 -7.88 -9.52 1.35
N LYS A 70 -7.59 -10.82 1.33
CA LYS A 70 -7.41 -11.62 2.55
C LYS A 70 -6.27 -11.10 3.42
N PHE A 71 -5.16 -10.69 2.81
CA PHE A 71 -4.05 -10.08 3.55
C PHE A 71 -4.49 -8.83 4.32
N PHE A 72 -5.24 -7.92 3.70
CA PHE A 72 -5.80 -6.75 4.42
C PHE A 72 -6.89 -7.14 5.42
N ASP A 73 -7.68 -8.18 5.15
CA ASP A 73 -8.69 -8.70 6.08
C ASP A 73 -8.09 -9.22 7.39
N ASP A 74 -6.88 -9.78 7.33
CA ASP A 74 -6.12 -10.35 8.46
C ASP A 74 -5.30 -9.29 9.22
N LEU A 75 -5.24 -8.05 8.71
CA LEU A 75 -4.40 -6.97 9.23
C LEU A 75 -5.21 -5.80 9.84
N SER A 76 -6.30 -6.11 10.54
CA SER A 76 -7.22 -5.08 11.04
C SER A 76 -6.60 -4.08 12.04
N CYS A 77 -5.49 -4.43 12.71
CA CYS A 77 -4.91 -3.63 13.81
C CYS A 77 -3.56 -2.96 13.46
N ILE A 78 -3.15 -3.00 12.18
CA ILE A 78 -1.88 -2.39 11.76
C ILE A 78 -1.89 -0.88 11.98
N GLN A 79 -0.76 -0.34 12.41
CA GLN A 79 -0.52 1.08 12.65
C GLN A 79 0.42 1.69 11.61
N ALA A 80 1.36 0.91 11.08
CA ALA A 80 2.28 1.33 10.04
C ALA A 80 2.37 0.28 8.94
N LEU A 81 2.23 0.73 7.69
CA LEU A 81 2.32 -0.11 6.50
C LEU A 81 3.32 0.50 5.53
N GLN A 82 4.32 -0.28 5.15
CA GLN A 82 5.28 0.08 4.11
C GLN A 82 5.12 -0.88 2.94
N ILE A 83 4.81 -0.33 1.77
CA ILE A 83 4.66 -1.08 0.54
C ILE A 83 5.85 -0.76 -0.36
N LYS A 84 6.77 -1.71 -0.41
CA LYS A 84 7.94 -1.73 -1.29
C LYS A 84 7.56 -2.40 -2.63
N TRP A 85 8.38 -2.14 -3.65
CA TRP A 85 8.40 -2.72 -5.02
C TRP A 85 7.41 -3.85 -5.36
N GLY A 86 6.77 -3.76 -6.54
CA GLY A 86 6.02 -4.86 -7.16
C GLY A 86 4.69 -5.25 -6.53
N PHE A 87 4.44 -4.87 -5.26
CA PHE A 87 3.21 -5.23 -4.52
C PHE A 87 1.91 -4.73 -5.17
N LEU A 88 1.97 -3.64 -5.92
CA LEU A 88 0.78 -2.97 -6.46
C LEU A 88 0.26 -3.58 -7.76
N LYS A 89 1.12 -4.16 -8.60
CA LYS A 89 0.66 -4.96 -9.75
C LYS A 89 -0.32 -6.06 -9.30
N TYR A 90 -0.15 -6.54 -8.08
CA TYR A 90 -1.07 -7.49 -7.45
C TYR A 90 -2.39 -6.87 -6.98
N LEU A 91 -2.39 -5.61 -6.52
CA LEU A 91 -3.59 -4.88 -6.11
C LEU A 91 -4.41 -4.36 -7.29
N ALA A 92 -3.74 -3.89 -8.35
CA ALA A 92 -4.33 -3.43 -9.60
C ALA A 92 -5.04 -4.56 -10.37
N ALA A 93 -4.56 -5.80 -10.27
CA ALA A 93 -5.07 -6.96 -11.00
C ALA A 93 -6.49 -7.43 -10.60
N GLY A 94 -7.19 -6.75 -9.68
CA GLY A 94 -8.62 -6.99 -9.56
C GLY A 94 -9.40 -6.09 -8.61
N ALA A 95 -10.61 -5.74 -9.05
CA ALA A 95 -11.82 -5.28 -8.34
C ALA A 95 -11.73 -4.18 -7.27
N LEU A 96 -10.56 -3.80 -6.77
CA LEU A 96 -10.34 -2.81 -5.71
C LEU A 96 -10.34 -1.37 -6.26
N ARG A 97 -11.37 -1.01 -7.03
CA ARG A 97 -11.45 0.32 -7.64
C ARG A 97 -11.92 1.41 -6.68
N GLU A 98 -12.66 1.04 -5.63
CA GLU A 98 -13.27 2.01 -4.73
C GLU A 98 -12.71 1.98 -3.31
N LYS A 99 -12.64 0.80 -2.67
CA LYS A 99 -12.17 0.63 -1.29
C LYS A 99 -11.78 -0.82 -0.99
N LEU A 100 -10.91 -1.03 -0.02
CA LEU A 100 -10.71 -2.35 0.61
C LEU A 100 -12.02 -2.81 1.29
N PRO A 101 -12.34 -4.11 1.27
CA PRO A 101 -13.55 -4.65 1.92
C PRO A 101 -13.61 -4.34 3.42
N LYS A 102 -12.46 -4.30 4.09
CA LYS A 102 -12.32 -3.82 5.46
C LYS A 102 -11.37 -2.62 5.49
N PRO A 103 -11.78 -1.50 6.11
CA PRO A 103 -10.91 -0.35 6.29
C PRO A 103 -9.80 -0.64 7.31
N CYS A 104 -8.61 -0.11 7.06
CA CYS A 104 -7.48 -0.10 8.00
C CYS A 104 -7.67 1.05 9.02
N LEU A 105 -8.56 0.84 9.99
CA LEU A 105 -8.99 1.89 10.93
C LEU A 105 -7.90 2.41 11.87
N HIS A 106 -6.82 1.65 12.06
CA HIS A 106 -5.72 2.00 12.97
C HIS A 106 -4.46 2.45 12.24
N LEU A 107 -4.46 2.46 10.90
CA LEU A 107 -3.30 2.80 10.11
C LEU A 107 -3.01 4.30 10.21
N LYS A 108 -1.86 4.64 10.80
CA LYS A 108 -1.38 6.01 11.01
C LYS A 108 -0.27 6.41 10.06
N PHE A 109 0.53 5.44 9.61
CA PHE A 109 1.66 5.66 8.71
C PHE A 109 1.54 4.76 7.48
N LEU A 110 1.67 5.36 6.30
CA LEU A 110 1.70 4.65 5.02
C LEU A 110 2.90 5.14 4.22
N GLU A 111 3.84 4.25 3.93
CA GLU A 111 4.92 4.50 2.97
C GLU A 111 4.67 3.68 1.70
N ARG A 112 4.90 4.31 0.55
CA ARG A 112 4.57 3.71 -0.73
C ARG A 112 5.52 4.16 -1.83
N ASN A 113 5.92 3.21 -2.67
CA ASN A 113 6.47 3.52 -3.99
C ASN A 113 5.32 3.64 -5.00
N VAL A 114 5.22 4.77 -5.71
CA VAL A 114 4.11 5.08 -6.63
C VAL A 114 4.66 5.54 -7.96
N CYS A 115 4.27 4.89 -9.06
CA CYS A 115 4.43 5.47 -10.38
C CYS A 115 3.28 6.45 -10.63
N LEU A 116 3.55 7.76 -10.61
CA LEU A 116 2.54 8.81 -10.85
C LEU A 116 2.21 9.02 -12.33
N ASP A 117 2.81 8.22 -13.22
CA ASP A 117 2.43 8.10 -14.63
C ASP A 117 1.52 6.88 -14.90
N ASP A 118 1.46 5.94 -13.95
CA ASP A 118 0.65 4.74 -14.08
C ASP A 118 -0.70 4.91 -13.37
N ARG A 119 -1.77 4.90 -14.16
CA ARG A 119 -3.13 5.09 -13.69
C ARG A 119 -3.53 4.07 -12.61
N GLU A 120 -3.14 2.81 -12.77
CA GLU A 120 -3.52 1.75 -11.85
C GLU A 120 -2.76 1.88 -10.51
N ASP A 121 -1.51 2.33 -10.56
CA ASP A 121 -0.75 2.72 -9.37
C ASP A 121 -1.41 3.90 -8.65
N ILE A 122 -1.89 4.93 -9.37
CA ILE A 122 -2.61 6.06 -8.75
C ILE A 122 -3.91 5.57 -8.10
N LEU A 123 -4.74 4.84 -8.83
CA LEU A 123 -6.02 4.33 -8.31
C LEU A 123 -5.83 3.44 -7.08
N THR A 124 -4.77 2.63 -7.07
CA THR A 124 -4.47 1.79 -5.92
C THR A 124 -3.99 2.61 -4.72
N ALA A 125 -3.25 3.71 -4.93
CA ALA A 125 -2.92 4.66 -3.85
C ALA A 125 -4.21 5.16 -3.21
N LEU A 126 -5.10 5.67 -4.06
CA LEU A 126 -6.34 6.29 -3.66
C LEU A 126 -7.24 5.30 -2.91
N CYS A 127 -7.28 4.04 -3.35
CA CYS A 127 -7.99 2.95 -2.66
C CYS A 127 -7.48 2.72 -1.23
N LEU A 128 -6.15 2.69 -1.03
CA LEU A 128 -5.53 2.54 0.29
C LEU A 128 -5.79 3.76 1.18
N LEU A 129 -5.64 4.97 0.63
CA LEU A 129 -5.92 6.22 1.34
C LEU A 129 -7.38 6.30 1.79
N ARG A 130 -8.34 5.96 0.90
CA ARG A 130 -9.78 5.87 1.24
C ARG A 130 -10.10 4.82 2.31
N SER A 131 -9.27 3.78 2.39
CA SER A 131 -9.45 2.69 3.35
C SER A 131 -8.81 3.00 4.70
N SER A 132 -8.07 4.10 4.83
CA SER A 132 -7.24 4.42 6.00
C SER A 132 -7.65 5.77 6.61
N PRO A 133 -8.82 5.86 7.27
CA PRO A 133 -9.37 7.14 7.75
C PRO A 133 -8.57 7.79 8.89
N ALA A 134 -7.75 7.00 9.60
CA ALA A 134 -6.91 7.46 10.71
C ALA A 134 -5.47 7.82 10.27
N LEU A 135 -5.21 7.87 8.96
CA LEU A 135 -3.86 8.10 8.44
C LEU A 135 -3.35 9.49 8.83
N GLU A 136 -2.20 9.53 9.51
CA GLU A 136 -1.57 10.77 10.00
C GLU A 136 -0.38 11.17 9.12
N GLU A 137 0.34 10.18 8.57
CA GLU A 137 1.56 10.38 7.77
C GLU A 137 1.56 9.51 6.50
N LEU A 138 1.85 10.15 5.38
CA LEU A 138 1.95 9.55 4.05
C LEU A 138 3.34 9.84 3.46
N GLU A 139 4.06 8.79 3.11
CA GLU A 139 5.33 8.88 2.39
C GLU A 139 5.18 8.26 1.00
N ILE A 140 5.54 9.02 -0.03
CA ILE A 140 5.48 8.61 -1.43
C ILE A 140 6.86 8.72 -2.06
N LEU A 141 7.34 7.61 -2.60
CA LEU A 141 8.55 7.53 -3.40
C LEU A 141 8.13 7.39 -4.85
N THR A 142 8.45 8.36 -5.70
CA THR A 142 8.24 8.23 -7.14
C THR A 142 9.39 7.41 -7.75
N ASN A 143 9.03 6.53 -8.68
CA ASN A 143 9.97 5.62 -9.33
C ASN A 143 10.21 6.07 -10.78
N ASP A 144 11.43 6.48 -11.11
CA ASP A 144 11.88 7.01 -12.42
C ASP A 144 11.91 5.98 -13.58
N PHE A 145 11.19 4.84 -13.51
CA PHE A 145 11.41 3.71 -14.43
C PHE A 145 10.52 3.70 -15.70
N SER A 146 9.64 4.67 -15.94
CA SER A 146 8.81 4.71 -17.15
C SER A 146 9.42 5.58 -18.26
N THR A 147 10.05 4.94 -19.24
CA THR A 147 10.44 5.52 -20.55
C THR A 147 9.31 5.52 -21.58
N ASN A 148 8.03 5.54 -21.18
CA ASN A 148 6.92 5.45 -22.15
C ASN A 148 6.15 6.76 -22.19
N GLU A 149 5.96 7.26 -23.42
CA GLU A 149 5.25 8.48 -23.79
C GLU A 149 4.01 8.66 -22.93
N ALA A 150 4.03 9.74 -22.14
CA ALA A 150 3.00 10.09 -21.19
C ALA A 150 1.61 10.07 -21.86
N ASN A 151 0.70 9.28 -21.30
CA ASN A 151 -0.73 9.38 -21.58
C ASN A 151 -1.30 10.56 -20.75
N VAL A 152 -0.89 11.78 -21.12
CA VAL A 152 -1.16 13.07 -20.46
C VAL A 152 -2.67 13.31 -20.18
N GLY A 153 -3.56 12.61 -20.89
CA GLY A 153 -5.02 12.71 -20.68
C GLY A 153 -5.63 11.80 -19.60
N THR A 154 -4.92 10.81 -19.07
CA THR A 154 -5.58 9.73 -18.28
C THR A 154 -5.56 9.95 -16.77
N VAL A 155 -4.49 10.58 -16.24
CA VAL A 155 -4.34 10.86 -14.79
C VAL A 155 -5.39 11.84 -14.29
N ASN A 156 -5.62 12.91 -15.05
CA ASN A 156 -6.62 13.93 -14.73
C ASN A 156 -8.03 13.33 -14.53
N SER A 157 -8.45 12.38 -15.38
CA SER A 157 -9.77 11.74 -15.25
C SER A 157 -9.97 10.94 -13.94
N CYS A 158 -8.90 10.43 -13.33
CA CYS A 158 -8.99 9.63 -12.10
C CYS A 158 -9.04 10.48 -10.83
N LEU A 159 -8.53 11.71 -10.89
CA LEU A 159 -8.52 12.66 -9.78
C LEU A 159 -9.77 13.56 -9.79
N ASP A 160 -10.42 13.71 -10.95
CA ASP A 160 -11.58 14.59 -11.16
C ASP A 160 -12.91 14.05 -10.59
N ASP A 161 -12.96 12.77 -10.16
CA ASP A 161 -14.07 12.18 -9.36
C ASP A 161 -14.09 12.71 -7.90
N ASN A 162 -13.73 13.99 -7.73
CA ASN A 162 -13.29 14.71 -6.54
C ASN A 162 -14.38 14.95 -5.47
N ARG A 163 -15.44 14.14 -5.43
CA ARG A 163 -16.62 14.36 -4.56
C ARG A 163 -16.63 13.54 -3.26
N SER A 164 -15.58 12.82 -2.90
CA SER A 164 -15.61 11.94 -1.71
C SER A 164 -14.32 11.78 -0.90
N TYR A 165 -13.23 12.47 -1.25
CA TYR A 165 -11.99 12.37 -0.50
C TYR A 165 -11.92 13.42 0.61
N SER A 166 -11.81 12.97 1.85
CA SER A 166 -11.54 13.83 3.00
C SER A 166 -10.50 13.15 3.87
N PHE A 167 -9.27 13.66 3.84
CA PHE A 167 -8.17 13.15 4.65
C PHE A 167 -8.12 13.93 5.97
N THR A 168 -9.06 13.63 6.86
CA THR A 168 -9.27 14.44 8.09
C THR A 168 -8.13 14.37 9.10
N GLN A 169 -7.34 13.30 9.09
CA GLN A 169 -6.24 13.09 10.04
C GLN A 169 -4.85 13.27 9.43
N LEU A 170 -4.74 13.43 8.10
CA LEU A 170 -3.47 13.49 7.41
C LEU A 170 -2.77 14.81 7.72
N ARG A 171 -1.60 14.74 8.37
CA ARG A 171 -0.83 15.90 8.86
C ARG A 171 0.53 16.02 8.20
N HIS A 172 1.11 14.88 7.79
CA HIS A 172 2.45 14.81 7.26
C HIS A 172 2.41 14.12 5.89
N VAL A 173 2.89 14.81 4.87
CA VAL A 173 3.05 14.24 3.52
C VAL A 173 4.51 14.48 3.11
N LYS A 174 5.21 13.40 2.80
CA LYS A 174 6.56 13.45 2.22
C LYS A 174 6.53 12.81 0.85
N ILE A 175 7.07 13.51 -0.13
CA ILE A 175 7.15 13.03 -1.50
C ILE A 175 8.62 13.15 -1.91
N TYR A 176 9.19 12.04 -2.34
CA TYR A 176 10.59 11.92 -2.72
C TYR A 176 10.68 11.61 -4.22
N ASN A 177 11.81 12.00 -4.84
CA ASN A 177 12.17 11.71 -6.24
C ASN A 177 11.28 12.35 -7.32
N ILE A 178 10.66 13.50 -7.03
CA ILE A 178 9.82 14.23 -8.01
C ILE A 178 10.64 14.53 -9.29
N SER A 179 10.12 14.09 -10.43
CA SER A 179 10.76 14.19 -11.74
C SER A 179 10.30 15.40 -12.57
N GLY A 180 9.23 16.08 -12.14
CA GLY A 180 8.67 17.28 -12.76
C GLY A 180 7.54 17.00 -13.75
N LEU A 181 6.90 15.83 -13.68
CA LEU A 181 5.82 15.44 -14.57
C LEU A 181 4.48 16.04 -14.12
N GLU A 182 3.58 16.29 -15.09
CA GLU A 182 2.28 16.90 -14.84
C GLU A 182 1.43 16.05 -13.86
N GLY A 183 1.46 14.72 -14.02
CA GLY A 183 0.75 13.80 -13.12
C GLY A 183 1.24 13.86 -11.67
N GLU A 184 2.51 14.20 -11.42
CA GLU A 184 3.04 14.39 -10.08
C GLU A 184 2.46 15.66 -9.44
N LEU A 185 2.41 16.75 -10.20
CA LEU A 185 1.84 18.03 -9.75
C LEU A 185 0.34 17.91 -9.48
N ASP A 186 -0.40 17.26 -10.38
CA ASP A 186 -1.84 17.03 -10.23
C ASP A 186 -2.14 16.22 -8.96
N PHE A 187 -1.34 15.17 -8.71
CA PHE A 187 -1.50 14.35 -7.51
C PHE A 187 -1.15 15.11 -6.22
N ILE A 188 -0.10 15.93 -6.23
CA ILE A 188 0.25 16.82 -5.11
C ILE A 188 -0.90 17.81 -4.84
N GLN A 189 -1.40 18.46 -5.88
CA GLN A 189 -2.51 19.41 -5.78
C GLN A 189 -3.76 18.73 -5.21
N PHE A 190 -4.08 17.53 -5.69
CA PHE A 190 -5.17 16.71 -5.19
C PHE A 190 -5.03 16.40 -3.68
N LEU A 191 -3.85 15.95 -3.23
CA LEU A 191 -3.61 15.64 -1.81
C LEU A 191 -3.81 16.88 -0.93
N LEU A 192 -3.29 18.03 -1.38
CA LEU A 192 -3.41 19.29 -0.64
C LEU A 192 -4.88 19.74 -0.54
N LEU A 193 -5.65 19.66 -1.63
CA LEU A 193 -7.08 20.00 -1.62
C LEU A 193 -7.88 19.10 -0.69
N CYS A 194 -7.59 17.80 -0.65
CA CYS A 194 -8.29 16.84 0.20
C CYS A 194 -7.95 16.95 1.71
N SER A 195 -6.84 17.61 2.06
CA SER A 195 -6.43 17.86 3.45
C SER A 195 -6.98 19.16 4.06
N GLN A 196 -7.50 20.08 3.24
CA GLN A 196 -7.84 21.45 3.65
C GLN A 196 -9.15 21.63 4.45
N PHE A 197 -9.82 20.55 4.88
CA PHE A 197 -11.10 20.64 5.60
C PHE A 197 -11.03 20.40 7.12
N SER A 198 -9.84 20.36 7.73
CA SER A 198 -9.69 20.30 9.19
C SER A 198 -9.52 21.69 9.83
N SER A 199 -10.41 22.63 9.51
CA SER A 199 -10.54 23.88 10.28
C SER A 199 -11.77 23.81 11.18
N THR A 200 -11.47 23.87 12.49
CA THR A 200 -12.31 24.07 13.69
C THR A 200 -13.14 22.91 14.20
#